data_AF-A0A9X2JJB4-F1
#
_entry.id   AF-A0A9X2JJB4-F1
#
_cell.length_a   1.000
_cell.length_b   1.000
_cell.length_c   1.000
_cell.angle_alpha   90.00
_cell.angle_beta   90.00
_cell.angle_gamma   90.00
#
_symmetry.space_group_name_H-M   'P 1'
#
loop_
_entity.id
_entity.type
_entity.pdbx_description
1 polymer ?
#
loop_
_entity_poly.entity_id
_entity_poly.type
_entity_poly.pdbx_seq_one_letter_code
_entity_poly.pdbx_strand_id
1 'polypeptide(L)' 'MRQVSVLDAIRDGMWDYEPESIAAEEYNATRAMPGTRAKLNVLASRAEQGLPLWHDEDRVSYDDGVDRPPEGE' A
#
# COMPACT_ATOMS: atom_id res chain seq x y z
N MET A 1 -8.51 -9.44 -14.57
CA MET A 1 -7.20 -9.57 -15.24
C MET A 1 -6.17 -8.93 -14.33
N ARG A 2 -4.93 -9.42 -14.27
CA ARG A 2 -3.88 -8.79 -13.47
C ARG A 2 -3.15 -7.77 -14.35
N GLN A 3 -3.15 -6.50 -13.97
CA GLN A 3 -2.49 -5.45 -14.72
C GLN A 3 -0.97 -5.48 -14.57
N VAL A 4 -0.27 -4.77 -15.45
CA VAL A 4 1.19 -4.63 -15.41
C VAL A 4 1.60 -3.81 -14.18
N SER A 5 2.67 -4.19 -13.50
CA SER A 5 3.21 -3.38 -12.42
C SER A 5 3.88 -2.13 -12.98
N VAL A 6 3.75 -0.99 -12.29
CA VAL A 6 4.53 0.22 -12.58
C VAL A 6 6.04 -0.07 -12.58
N LEU A 7 6.50 -1.03 -11.76
CA LEU A 7 7.92 -1.44 -11.74
C LEU A 7 8.33 -2.15 -13.02
N ASP A 8 7.44 -2.94 -13.62
CA ASP A 8 7.68 -3.61 -14.90
C ASP A 8 7.65 -2.60 -16.04
N ALA A 9 6.67 -1.69 -16.05
CA ALA A 9 6.59 -0.61 -17.05
C ALA A 9 7.86 0.26 -17.06
N ILE A 10 8.36 0.67 -15.89
CA ILE A 10 9.62 1.42 -15.77
C ILE A 10 10.80 0.61 -16.31
N ARG A 11 10.88 -0.69 -15.97
CA ARG A 11 11.94 -1.58 -16.46
C ARG A 11 11.94 -1.71 -17.98
N ASP A 12 10.75 -1.69 -18.59
CA ASP A 12 10.58 -1.77 -20.04
C ASP A 12 10.69 -0.41 -20.75
N GLY A 13 10.94 0.67 -20.01
CA GLY A 13 11.10 2.03 -20.54
C GLY A 13 9.79 2.75 -20.88
N MET A 14 8.66 2.29 -20.34
CA MET A 14 7.35 2.91 -20.48
C MET A 14 7.14 3.96 -19.37
N TRP A 15 7.53 5.19 -19.64
CA TRP A 15 7.51 6.28 -18.65
C TRP A 15 6.14 6.96 -18.47
N ASP A 16 5.24 6.78 -19.44
CA ASP A 16 3.88 7.32 -19.48
C ASP A 16 2.82 6.26 -19.12
N TYR A 17 3.24 5.10 -18.64
CA TYR A 17 2.33 4.04 -18.23
C TYR A 17 1.50 4.48 -17.01
N GLU A 18 0.18 4.43 -17.16
CA GLU A 18 -0.78 4.66 -16.10
C GLU A 18 -1.60 3.38 -15.87
N PRO A 19 -1.50 2.74 -14.69
CA PRO A 19 -2.29 1.55 -14.38
C PRO A 19 -3.77 1.90 -14.23
N GLU A 20 -4.64 0.91 -14.46
CA GLU A 20 -6.06 1.04 -14.19
C GLU A 20 -6.30 1.22 -12.68
N SER A 21 -7.33 2.00 -12.35
CA SER A 21 -7.78 2.15 -10.97
C SER A 21 -8.43 0.84 -10.51
N ILE A 22 -7.95 0.32 -9.39
CA ILE A 22 -8.50 -0.86 -8.73
C ILE A 22 -9.28 -0.40 -7.50
N ALA A 23 -10.48 -0.94 -7.29
CA ALA A 23 -11.32 -0.56 -6.16
C ALA A 23 -10.67 -1.02 -4.84
N ALA A 24 -10.85 -0.23 -3.77
CA ALA A 24 -10.23 -0.48 -2.46
C ALA A 24 -10.57 -1.88 -1.94
N GLU A 25 -11.79 -2.35 -2.17
CA GLU A 25 -12.30 -3.64 -1.72
C GLU A 25 -11.57 -4.85 -2.35
N GLU A 26 -10.80 -4.63 -3.41
CA GLU A 26 -10.06 -5.69 -4.11
C GLU A 26 -8.67 -5.97 -3.51
N TYR A 27 -8.20 -5.15 -2.56
CA TYR A 27 -6.89 -5.34 -1.92
C TYR A 27 -6.89 -4.91 -0.46
N ASN A 28 -6.01 -5.51 0.34
CA ASN A 28 -6.02 -5.30 1.79
C ASN A 28 -5.36 -3.98 2.19
N ALA A 29 -6.03 -3.21 3.05
CA ALA A 29 -5.44 -2.14 3.84
C ALA A 29 -4.34 -2.66 4.79
N THR A 30 -3.45 -1.78 5.23
CA THR A 30 -2.46 -2.08 6.27
C THR A 30 -2.52 -1.12 7.43
N ARG A 31 -2.51 -1.70 8.64
CA ARG A 31 -2.45 -0.99 9.92
C ARG A 31 -1.02 -0.77 10.40
N ALA A 32 -0.02 -1.13 9.60
CA ALA A 32 1.38 -0.94 9.96
C ALA A 32 1.69 0.54 10.19
N MET A 33 2.45 0.80 11.25
CA MET A 33 2.89 2.14 11.64
C MET A 33 3.57 2.89 10.47
N PRO A 34 3.22 4.16 10.24
CA PRO A 34 3.93 4.99 9.27
C PRO A 34 5.44 5.02 9.56
N GLY A 35 6.25 4.97 8.50
CA GLY A 35 7.72 4.97 8.61
C GLY A 35 8.36 3.65 9.03
N THR A 36 7.59 2.62 9.38
CA THR A 36 8.17 1.32 9.75
C THR A 36 8.49 0.44 8.54
N ARG A 37 9.43 -0.49 8.72
CA ARG A 37 9.73 -1.54 7.73
C ARG A 37 8.50 -2.38 7.38
N ALA A 38 7.62 -2.63 8.35
CA ALA A 38 6.39 -3.38 8.12
C ALA A 38 5.49 -2.68 7.09
N LYS A 39 5.33 -1.36 7.20
CA LYS A 39 4.58 -0.56 6.21
C LYS A 39 5.25 -0.63 4.84
N LEU A 40 6.57 -0.40 4.77
CA LEU A 40 7.32 -0.46 3.52
C LEU A 40 7.21 -1.81 2.81
N ASN A 41 7.26 -2.92 3.54
CA ASN A 41 7.12 -4.25 2.97
C ASN A 41 5.73 -4.47 2.33
N VAL A 42 4.66 -3.97 2.95
CA VAL A 42 3.32 -4.06 2.36
C VAL A 42 3.22 -3.24 1.08
N LEU A 43 3.71 -1.99 1.11
CA LEU A 43 3.68 -1.10 -0.05
C LEU A 43 4.51 -1.66 -1.21
N ALA A 44 5.69 -2.20 -0.93
CA ALA A 44 6.54 -2.86 -1.93
C ALA A 44 5.83 -4.07 -2.54
N SER A 45 5.22 -4.92 -1.71
CA SER A 45 4.45 -6.08 -2.19
C SER A 45 3.28 -5.67 -3.08
N ARG A 46 2.55 -4.58 -2.77
CA ARG A 46 1.49 -4.07 -3.65
C ARG A 46 2.05 -3.61 -4.99
N ALA A 47 3.14 -2.84 -4.97
CA ALA A 47 3.78 -2.35 -6.19
C ALA A 47 4.25 -3.50 -7.09
N GLU A 48 4.91 -4.52 -6.53
CA GLU A 48 5.32 -5.73 -7.26
C GLU A 48 4.14 -6.49 -7.87
N GLN A 49 2.96 -6.41 -7.26
CA GLN A 49 1.77 -7.09 -7.74
C GLN A 49 0.98 -6.28 -8.78
N GLY A 50 1.35 -5.03 -9.02
CA GLY A 50 0.61 -4.10 -9.89
C GLY A 50 -0.65 -3.53 -9.24
N LEU A 51 -0.70 -3.49 -7.91
CA LEU A 51 -1.80 -2.88 -7.15
C LEU A 51 -1.51 -1.39 -6.89
N PRO A 52 -2.55 -0.59 -6.61
CA PRO A 52 -2.37 0.76 -6.07
C PRO A 52 -1.46 0.74 -4.84
N LEU A 53 -0.59 1.74 -4.75
CA LEU A 53 0.35 1.85 -3.63
C LEU A 53 -0.40 2.09 -2.32
N TRP A 54 -1.35 3.02 -2.35
CA TRP A 54 -2.13 3.46 -1.20
C TRP A 54 -3.51 2.82 -1.20
N HIS A 55 -3.96 2.43 -0.02
CA HIS A 55 -5.35 2.09 0.27
C HIS A 55 -5.95 3.20 1.14
N ASP A 56 -7.23 3.50 1.00
CA ASP A 56 -7.93 4.59 1.68
C ASP A 56 -8.03 4.35 3.20
N GLU A 57 -8.23 3.10 3.60
CA GLU A 57 -8.17 2.65 5.00
C GLU A 57 -6.74 2.34 5.51
N ASP A 58 -5.69 2.66 4.76
CA ASP A 58 -4.33 2.52 5.28
C ASP A 58 -4.12 3.43 6.49
N ARG A 59 -3.38 2.93 7.48
CA ARG A 59 -2.89 3.79 8.56
C ARG A 59 -1.96 4.88 8.00
N VAL A 60 -2.32 6.14 8.27
CA VAL A 60 -1.61 7.35 7.82
C VAL A 60 -0.96 8.16 8.94
N SER A 61 -1.34 7.94 10.21
CA SER A 61 -0.81 8.70 11.35
C SER A 61 -0.39 7.77 12.49
N TYR A 62 0.28 8.34 13.50
CA TYR A 62 0.65 7.66 14.74
C TYR A 62 -0.54 7.57 15.73
N ASP A 63 -1.43 8.55 15.70
CA ASP A 63 -2.47 8.83 16.71
C ASP A 63 -3.85 8.24 16.39
N ASP A 64 -3.95 7.35 15.41
CA ASP A 64 -5.16 6.64 15.02
C ASP A 64 -5.68 5.64 16.08
N GLY A 65 -5.11 5.67 17.30
CA GLY A 65 -5.69 5.10 18.52
C GLY A 65 -5.65 3.57 18.62
N VAL A 66 -5.23 2.87 17.57
CA VAL A 66 -5.23 1.40 17.49
C VAL A 66 -4.13 0.76 18.32
N ASP A 67 -2.97 1.42 18.42
CA ASP A 67 -1.81 0.93 19.17
C ASP A 67 -1.75 1.50 20.58
N ARG A 68 -2.81 2.21 21.03
CA ARG A 68 -2.86 2.69 22.40
C ARG A 68 -2.96 1.47 23.30
N PRO A 69 -2.03 1.27 24.26
CA PRO A 69 -2.21 0.24 25.26
C PRO A 69 -3.55 0.45 25.97
N PRO A 70 -4.25 -0.63 26.38
CA PRO A 70 -5.48 -0.49 27.14
C PRO A 70 -5.21 0.38 28.37
N GLU A 71 -6.10 1.32 28.66
CA GLU A 71 -5.94 2.20 29.83
C GLU A 71 -6.03 1.34 31.11
N GLY A 72 -4.89 1.15 31.81
CA GLY A 72 -4.85 0.55 33.14
C GLY A 72 -3.82 -0.56 33.41
N GLU A 73 -2.58 -0.44 32.93
CA GLU A 73 -1.43 -1.18 33.51
C GLU A 73 -0.66 -0.34 34.53
#